data_AF-A0A2P2LGV5-F1
#
_entry.id   AF-A0A2P2LGV5-F1
#
_cell.length_a   1.000
_cell.length_b   1.000
_cell.length_c   1.000
_cell.angle_alpha   90.00
_cell.angle_beta   90.00
_cell.angle_gamma   90.00
#
_symmetry.space_group_name_H-M   'P 1'
#
loop_
_entity.id
_entity.type
_entity.pdbx_description
1 polymer ?
#
loop_
_entity_poly.entity_id
_entity_poly.type
_entity_poly.pdbx_seq_one_letter_code
_entity_poly.pdbx_strand_id
1 'polypeptide(L)'
;MGSGRNGEDERDNQEEEEPILKEQNQRFCMFPIRYHQLWEMYKKAEASFWTAEEVDLSQDVQQWEALSESEKYFISHVLAFFAASDGIVLENLAARFLKDVQIPEARAFYGFQIAMENIHSGRALDVQLTFANIHQGFKGET
;
A
#
# COMPACT_ATOMS: atom_id res chain seq x y z
N MET A 1 -40.21 24.59 -46.49
CA MET A 1 -40.65 24.16 -45.15
C MET A 1 -39.59 23.23 -44.60
N GLY A 2 -38.58 23.79 -43.96
CA GLY A 2 -37.52 23.03 -43.32
C GLY A 2 -37.56 23.34 -41.83
N SER A 3 -37.52 22.30 -41.00
CA SER A 3 -36.61 22.26 -39.87
C SER A 3 -36.66 20.85 -39.30
N GLY A 4 -35.53 20.15 -39.42
CA GLY A 4 -35.33 18.82 -38.88
C GLY A 4 -35.39 18.85 -37.35
N ARG A 5 -35.97 17.79 -36.80
CA ARG A 5 -35.73 17.37 -35.42
C ARG A 5 -34.26 16.96 -35.32
N ASN A 6 -33.45 17.69 -34.56
CA ASN A 6 -32.20 17.23 -33.97
C ASN A 6 -32.03 18.01 -32.66
N GLY A 7 -32.73 17.58 -31.61
CA GLY A 7 -32.32 17.85 -30.24
C GLY A 7 -31.32 16.76 -29.89
N GLU A 8 -30.07 16.96 -30.27
CA GLU A 8 -28.99 16.10 -29.83
C GLU A 8 -28.80 16.30 -28.31
N ASP A 9 -28.66 15.15 -27.66
CA ASP A 9 -28.60 14.90 -26.24
C ASP A 9 -27.32 15.52 -25.65
N GLU A 10 -27.33 16.83 -25.39
CA GLU A 10 -26.39 17.47 -24.47
C GLU A 10 -26.73 17.01 -23.04
N ARG A 11 -26.40 15.74 -22.73
CA ARG A 11 -26.18 15.32 -21.36
C ARG A 11 -24.94 16.05 -20.87
N ASP A 12 -25.19 17.24 -20.34
CA ASP A 12 -24.25 18.05 -19.59
C ASP A 12 -23.54 17.15 -18.57
N ASN A 13 -22.32 16.73 -18.91
CA ASN A 13 -21.43 15.97 -18.01
C ASN A 13 -20.88 16.99 -17.01
N GLN A 14 -21.75 17.52 -16.16
CA GLN A 14 -21.34 18.20 -14.95
C GLN A 14 -20.83 17.11 -14.01
N GLU A 15 -19.58 16.70 -14.20
CA GLU A 15 -18.82 16.04 -13.13
C GLU A 15 -18.91 16.98 -11.93
N GLU A 16 -19.74 16.63 -10.93
CA GLU A 16 -19.82 17.35 -9.68
C GLU A 16 -18.39 17.56 -9.17
N GLU A 17 -17.97 18.82 -8.94
CA GLU A 17 -16.58 19.10 -8.57
C GLU A 17 -16.19 18.33 -7.30
N GLU A 18 -15.47 17.23 -7.46
CA GLU A 18 -15.03 16.34 -6.38
C GLU A 18 -14.09 17.10 -5.43
N PRO A 19 -14.50 17.39 -4.17
CA PRO A 19 -13.72 18.22 -3.27
C PRO A 19 -12.34 17.64 -2.90
N ILE A 20 -12.16 16.33 -3.08
CA ILE A 20 -10.92 15.59 -2.80
C ILE A 20 -9.88 15.79 -3.91
N LEU A 21 -10.34 15.93 -5.15
CA LEU A 21 -9.52 16.03 -6.36
C LEU A 21 -9.28 17.48 -6.78
N LYS A 22 -10.02 18.43 -6.20
CA LYS A 22 -9.88 19.85 -6.49
C LYS A 22 -8.47 20.35 -6.14
N GLU A 23 -7.76 20.88 -7.14
CA GLU A 23 -6.45 21.49 -6.97
C GLU A 23 -6.48 22.57 -5.87
N GLN A 24 -5.81 22.29 -4.74
CA GLN A 24 -5.71 23.19 -3.61
C GLN A 24 -4.31 23.77 -3.54
N ASN A 25 -4.12 24.89 -4.25
CA ASN A 25 -2.82 25.51 -4.47
C ASN A 25 -2.22 26.24 -3.24
N GLN A 26 -2.85 26.17 -2.06
CA GLN A 26 -2.55 27.10 -0.96
C GLN A 26 -2.51 26.49 0.46
N ARG A 27 -2.62 25.17 0.63
CA ARG A 27 -2.59 24.56 1.97
C ARG A 27 -1.46 23.56 2.14
N PHE A 28 -0.26 24.09 2.35
CA PHE A 28 0.92 23.30 2.74
C PHE A 28 1.00 23.07 4.26
N CYS A 29 0.30 23.89 5.05
CA CYS A 29 0.19 23.70 6.49
C CYS A 29 -0.97 22.78 6.86
N MET A 30 -0.67 21.80 7.71
CA MET A 30 -1.64 20.85 8.27
C MET A 30 -2.75 21.56 9.05
N PHE A 31 -2.38 22.58 9.83
CA PHE A 31 -3.32 23.29 10.71
C PHE A 31 -3.95 24.51 10.02
N PRO A 32 -5.21 24.85 10.34
CA PRO A 32 -6.14 24.10 11.21
C PRO A 32 -6.74 22.87 10.51
N ILE A 33 -6.96 21.76 11.23
CA ILE A 33 -7.55 20.52 10.69
C ILE A 33 -8.98 20.78 10.21
N ARG A 34 -9.29 20.36 8.98
CA ARG A 34 -10.63 20.47 8.37
C ARG A 34 -11.36 19.13 8.40
N TYR A 35 -10.65 18.05 8.05
CA TYR A 35 -11.20 16.70 7.98
C TYR A 35 -10.79 15.87 9.18
N HIS A 36 -11.57 15.96 10.26
CA HIS A 36 -11.26 15.33 11.54
C HIS A 36 -11.26 13.80 11.46
N GLN A 37 -12.21 13.19 10.73
CA GLN A 37 -12.26 11.74 10.56
C GLN A 37 -11.01 11.19 9.85
N LEU A 38 -10.52 11.88 8.82
CA LEU A 38 -9.28 11.49 8.14
C LEU A 38 -8.07 11.62 9.07
N TRP A 39 -8.04 12.70 9.85
CA TRP A 39 -6.98 12.91 10.84
C TRP A 39 -6.97 11.82 11.92
N GLU A 40 -8.14 11.40 12.39
CA GLU A 40 -8.29 10.28 13.33
C GLU A 40 -7.80 8.96 12.71
N MET A 41 -8.11 8.69 11.43
CA MET A 41 -7.59 7.52 10.72
C MET A 41 -6.07 7.55 10.63
N TYR A 42 -5.48 8.71 10.32
CA TYR A 42 -4.03 8.88 10.31
C TYR A 42 -3.43 8.62 11.69
N LYS A 43 -4.01 9.17 12.76
CA LYS A 43 -3.52 8.95 14.12
C LYS A 43 -3.65 7.49 14.56
N LYS A 44 -4.70 6.80 14.13
CA LYS A 44 -4.87 5.37 14.36
C LYS A 44 -3.80 4.54 13.63
N ALA A 45 -3.48 4.89 12.38
CA ALA A 45 -2.42 4.25 11.63
C ALA A 45 -1.05 4.50 12.27
N GLU A 46 -0.75 5.74 12.64
CA GLU A 46 0.48 6.13 13.33
C GLU A 46 0.67 5.38 14.66
N ALA A 47 -0.41 5.21 15.43
CA ALA A 47 -0.39 4.43 16.67
C ALA A 47 -0.18 2.92 16.46
N SER A 48 -0.27 2.44 15.22
CA SER A 48 -0.09 1.03 14.84
C SER A 48 1.24 0.79 14.12
N PHE A 49 2.18 1.74 14.22
CA PHE A 49 3.52 1.60 13.66
C PHE A 49 4.25 0.39 14.25
N TRP A 50 5.00 -0.31 13.40
CA TRP A 50 5.91 -1.39 13.78
C TRP A 50 7.08 -1.44 12.79
N THR A 51 8.23 -1.96 13.21
CA THR A 51 9.39 -2.19 12.32
C THR A 51 9.64 -3.67 12.04
N ALA A 52 10.29 -3.97 10.91
CA ALA A 52 10.53 -5.35 10.47
C ALA A 52 11.26 -6.16 11.55
N GLU A 53 12.21 -5.54 12.23
CA GLU A 53 13.06 -6.08 13.29
C GLU A 53 12.30 -6.46 14.57
N GLU A 54 11.06 -5.99 14.75
CA GLU A 54 10.21 -6.36 15.89
C GLU A 54 9.64 -7.78 15.78
N VAL A 55 9.75 -8.44 14.62
CA VAL A 55 9.35 -9.85 14.45
C VAL A 55 10.57 -10.74 14.41
N ASP A 56 10.64 -11.62 15.41
CA ASP A 56 11.67 -12.64 15.54
C ASP A 56 11.32 -13.87 14.68
N LEU A 57 12.19 -14.20 13.72
CA LEU A 57 12.07 -15.35 12.81
C LEU A 57 13.00 -16.52 13.21
N SER A 58 13.66 -16.45 14.37
CA SER A 58 14.68 -17.42 14.76
C SER A 58 14.16 -18.87 14.86
N GLN A 59 12.89 -19.04 15.23
CA GLN A 59 12.26 -20.36 15.39
C GLN A 59 11.62 -20.87 14.10
N ASP A 60 11.26 -19.97 13.19
CA ASP A 60 10.56 -20.27 11.94
C ASP A 60 11.39 -21.15 11.01
N VAL A 61 12.72 -21.06 11.08
CA VAL A 61 13.66 -21.93 10.35
C VAL A 61 13.41 -23.41 10.70
N GLN A 62 13.28 -23.72 11.98
CA GLN A 62 13.07 -25.10 12.45
C GLN A 62 11.67 -25.60 12.09
N GLN A 63 10.67 -24.72 12.18
CA GLN A 63 9.30 -25.03 11.80
C GLN A 63 9.19 -25.28 10.30
N TRP A 64 9.91 -24.51 9.48
CA TRP A 64 9.96 -24.69 8.04
C TRP A 64 10.52 -26.05 7.64
N GLU A 65 11.60 -26.51 8.27
CA GLU A 65 12.18 -27.83 8.00
C GLU A 65 11.22 -28.99 8.33
N ALA A 66 10.36 -28.82 9.34
CA ALA A 66 9.37 -29.82 9.74
C ALA A 66 8.17 -29.94 8.77
N LEU A 67 7.98 -28.98 7.86
CA LEU A 67 6.88 -28.98 6.90
C LEU A 67 7.10 -29.97 5.76
N SER A 68 5.99 -30.47 5.21
CA SER A 68 6.00 -31.25 3.97
C SER A 68 6.34 -30.37 2.76
N GLU A 69 6.86 -30.98 1.69
CA GLU A 69 7.16 -30.26 0.45
C GLU A 69 5.93 -29.59 -0.17
N SER A 70 4.73 -30.16 0.00
CA SER A 70 3.48 -29.53 -0.44
C SER A 70 3.14 -28.27 0.36
N GLU A 71 3.38 -28.26 1.67
CA GLU A 71 3.14 -27.10 2.52
C GLU A 71 4.15 -25.99 2.23
N LYS A 72 5.44 -26.35 2.10
CA LYS A 72 6.49 -25.39 1.69
C LYS A 72 6.19 -24.76 0.34
N TYR A 73 5.78 -25.57 -0.65
CA TYR A 73 5.38 -25.07 -1.97
C TYR A 73 4.22 -24.08 -1.87
N PHE A 74 3.17 -24.42 -1.12
CA PHE A 74 2.02 -23.55 -0.91
C PHE A 74 2.40 -22.22 -0.24
N ILE A 75 3.11 -22.27 0.89
CA ILE A 75 3.51 -21.07 1.64
C ILE A 75 4.43 -20.19 0.79
N SER A 76 5.37 -20.80 0.04
CA SER A 76 6.28 -20.05 -0.85
C SER A 76 5.52 -19.28 -1.94
N HIS A 77 4.47 -19.88 -2.53
CA HIS A 77 3.65 -19.22 -3.54
C HIS A 77 2.82 -18.08 -2.94
N VAL A 78 2.29 -18.27 -1.74
CA VAL A 78 1.55 -17.22 -1.02
C VAL A 78 2.46 -16.04 -0.68
N LEU A 79 3.67 -16.32 -0.17
CA LEU A 79 4.67 -15.27 0.14
C LEU A 79 5.10 -14.53 -1.13
N ALA A 80 5.35 -15.23 -2.23
CA ALA A 80 5.70 -14.60 -3.50
C ALA A 80 4.57 -13.70 -4.04
N PHE A 81 3.30 -14.11 -3.85
CA PHE A 81 2.15 -13.29 -4.20
C PHE A 81 2.11 -11.99 -3.39
N PHE A 82 2.29 -12.06 -2.07
CA PHE A 82 2.29 -10.88 -1.21
C PHE A 82 3.47 -9.93 -1.50
N ALA A 83 4.67 -10.48 -1.66
CA ALA A 83 5.85 -9.69 -2.03
C ALA A 83 5.65 -8.92 -3.35
N ALA A 84 4.95 -9.51 -4.32
CA ALA A 84 4.61 -8.83 -5.56
C ALA A 84 3.45 -7.83 -5.40
N SER A 85 2.42 -8.15 -4.60
CA SER A 85 1.25 -7.29 -4.42
C SER A 85 1.58 -5.98 -3.73
N ASP A 86 2.46 -6.02 -2.72
CA ASP A 86 2.82 -4.83 -1.94
C ASP A 86 3.51 -3.78 -2.85
N GLY A 87 4.34 -4.23 -3.79
CA GLY A 87 4.94 -3.36 -4.81
C GLY A 87 3.92 -2.70 -5.75
N ILE A 88 2.87 -3.41 -6.15
CA ILE A 88 1.80 -2.86 -7.00
C ILE A 88 1.00 -1.79 -6.25
N VAL A 89 0.68 -2.06 -4.98
CA VAL A 89 -0.05 -1.12 -4.12
C VAL A 89 0.79 0.14 -3.88
N LEU A 90 2.08 -0.02 -3.58
CA LEU A 90 3.02 1.08 -3.37
C LEU A 90 3.09 2.00 -4.60
N GLU A 91 3.23 1.43 -5.80
CA GLU A 91 3.30 2.19 -7.05
C GLU A 91 2.01 3.00 -7.28
N ASN A 92 0.85 2.40 -7.03
CA ASN A 92 -0.42 3.11 -7.19
C ASN A 92 -0.59 4.25 -6.16
N LEU A 93 -0.20 4.02 -4.90
CA LEU A 93 -0.24 5.04 -3.86
C LEU A 93 0.67 6.23 -4.19
N ALA A 94 1.90 5.96 -4.63
CA ALA A 94 2.89 6.98 -4.92
C ALA A 94 2.60 7.73 -6.23
N ALA A 95 2.31 7.01 -7.32
CA ALA A 95 2.16 7.61 -8.66
C ALA A 95 0.80 8.24 -8.91
N ARG A 96 -0.26 7.78 -8.21
CA ARG A 96 -1.64 8.25 -8.42
C ARG A 96 -2.21 8.91 -7.18
N PHE A 97 -2.42 8.18 -6.09
CA PHE A 97 -3.20 8.71 -4.96
C PHE A 97 -2.55 9.91 -4.27
N LEU A 98 -1.23 9.92 -4.06
CA LEU A 98 -0.54 11.09 -3.51
C LEU A 98 -0.61 12.32 -4.44
N LYS A 99 -0.63 12.08 -5.76
CA LYS A 99 -0.69 13.14 -6.77
C LYS A 99 -2.09 13.73 -6.88
N ASP A 100 -3.11 12.87 -6.94
CA ASP A 100 -4.48 13.28 -7.25
C ASP A 100 -5.17 13.88 -6.01
N VAL A 101 -4.91 13.32 -4.82
CA VAL A 101 -5.53 13.79 -3.58
C VAL A 101 -4.80 15.02 -3.06
N GLN A 102 -5.51 16.14 -2.96
CA GLN A 102 -4.94 17.43 -2.56
C GLN A 102 -5.12 17.75 -1.08
N ILE A 103 -5.97 17.00 -0.38
CA ILE A 103 -6.29 17.21 1.04
C ILE A 103 -5.05 16.86 1.89
N PRO A 104 -4.50 17.81 2.68
CA PRO A 104 -3.31 17.56 3.49
C PRO A 104 -3.46 16.38 4.46
N GLU A 105 -4.61 16.27 5.15
CA GLU A 105 -4.89 15.20 6.10
C GLU A 105 -4.87 13.81 5.43
N ALA A 106 -5.38 13.71 4.20
CA ALA A 106 -5.33 12.49 3.40
C ALA A 106 -3.91 12.18 2.93
N ARG A 107 -3.13 13.20 2.53
CA ARG A 107 -1.72 13.03 2.16
C ARG A 107 -0.87 12.56 3.33
N ALA A 108 -1.14 13.02 4.55
CA ALA A 108 -0.48 12.50 5.75
C ALA A 108 -0.80 11.01 5.97
N PHE A 109 -2.06 10.61 5.79
CA PHE A 109 -2.46 9.20 5.84
C PHE A 109 -1.76 8.36 4.77
N TYR A 110 -1.82 8.77 3.50
CA TYR A 110 -1.20 8.03 2.39
C TYR A 110 0.32 7.98 2.48
N GLY A 111 0.97 9.05 2.96
CA GLY A 111 2.40 9.04 3.22
C GLY A 111 2.79 8.00 4.28
N PHE A 112 1.98 7.87 5.33
CA PHE A 112 2.18 6.83 6.34
C PHE A 112 1.88 5.42 5.80
N GLN A 113 0.84 5.27 4.96
CA GLN A 113 0.54 4.00 4.30
C GLN A 113 1.72 3.55 3.43
N ILE A 114 2.30 4.43 2.61
CA ILE A 114 3.49 4.14 1.79
C ILE A 114 4.66 3.70 2.67
N ALA A 115 4.90 4.36 3.80
CA ALA A 115 5.94 3.94 4.73
C ALA A 115 5.69 2.52 5.27
N MET A 116 4.45 2.20 5.63
CA MET A 116 4.08 0.86 6.09
C MET A 116 4.17 -0.20 4.98
N GLU A 117 3.75 0.10 3.74
CA GLU A 117 3.88 -0.83 2.62
C GLU A 117 5.35 -1.14 2.27
N ASN A 118 6.26 -0.18 2.47
CA ASN A 118 7.70 -0.45 2.36
C ASN A 118 8.18 -1.43 3.45
N ILE A 119 7.66 -1.31 4.67
CA ILE A 119 7.97 -2.22 5.77
C ILE A 119 7.37 -3.62 5.50
N HIS A 120 6.13 -3.69 4.99
CA HIS A 120 5.50 -4.94 4.56
C HIS A 120 6.32 -5.64 3.48
N SER A 121 6.69 -4.90 2.42
CA SER A 121 7.53 -5.41 1.33
C SER A 121 8.88 -5.92 1.84
N GLY A 122 9.54 -5.15 2.71
CA GLY A 122 10.80 -5.54 3.33
C GLY A 122 10.68 -6.83 4.15
N ARG A 123 9.65 -6.95 4.99
CA ARG A 123 9.40 -8.17 5.78
C ARG A 123 9.04 -9.37 4.90
N ALA A 124 8.20 -9.20 3.89
CA ALA A 124 7.86 -10.28 2.96
C ALA A 124 9.10 -10.81 2.24
N LEU A 125 9.98 -9.91 1.78
CA LEU A 125 11.25 -10.28 1.17
C LEU A 125 12.22 -10.94 2.16
N ASP A 126 12.32 -10.45 3.40
CA ASP A 126 13.20 -11.03 4.42
C ASP A 126 12.79 -12.45 4.81
N VAL A 127 11.49 -12.67 5.01
CA VAL A 127 10.91 -14.01 5.22
C VAL A 127 11.21 -14.92 4.02
N GLN A 128 11.00 -14.42 2.80
CA GLN A 128 11.24 -15.21 1.59
C GLN A 128 12.73 -15.52 1.38
N LEU A 129 13.64 -14.60 1.69
CA LEU A 129 15.09 -14.81 1.68
C LEU A 129 15.54 -15.81 2.76
N THR A 130 14.98 -15.72 3.97
CA THR A 130 15.24 -16.65 5.06
C THR A 130 14.94 -18.08 4.63
N PHE A 131 13.77 -18.32 4.04
CA PHE A 131 13.39 -19.65 3.58
C PHE A 131 14.06 -20.08 2.27
N ALA A 132 14.40 -19.15 1.37
CA ALA A 132 15.16 -19.45 0.15
C ALA A 132 16.60 -19.86 0.45
N ASN A 133 17.24 -19.23 1.44
CA ASN A 133 18.61 -19.55 1.87
C ASN A 133 18.71 -20.94 2.52
N ILE A 134 17.65 -21.39 3.20
CA ILE A 134 17.54 -22.78 3.68
C ILE A 134 17.55 -23.75 2.48
N HIS A 135 16.79 -23.43 1.42
CA HIS A 135 16.67 -24.31 0.25
C HIS A 135 17.96 -24.38 -0.60
N GLN A 136 18.81 -23.35 -0.55
CA GLN A 136 20.09 -23.33 -1.28
C GLN A 136 21.28 -23.90 -0.49
N GLY A 137 21.09 -24.30 0.77
CA GLY A 137 22.15 -24.93 1.55
C GLY A 137 23.38 -24.04 1.68
N PHE A 138 23.21 -22.81 2.17
CA PHE A 138 24.35 -22.00 2.57
C PHE A 138 24.94 -22.60 3.85
N LYS A 139 25.80 -23.62 3.69
CA LYS A 139 26.79 -23.99 4.70
C LYS A 139 27.70 -22.77 4.84
N GLY A 140 27.49 -21.99 5.90
CA GLY A 140 28.47 -21.00 6.32
C GLY A 140 29.80 -21.70 6.53
N GLU A 141 30.75 -21.47 5.62
CA GLU A 141 32.15 -21.77 5.87
C GLU A 141 32.66 -20.78 6.92
N THR A 142 33.22 -21.36 7.98
CA THR A 142 33.97 -20.73 9.06
C THR A 142 35.21 -20.00 8.57
#